data_AF-A0A970EW84-F1
#
_entry.id   AF-A0A970EW84-F1
#
_cell.length_a   1.000
_cell.length_b   1.000
_cell.length_c   1.000
_cell.angle_alpha   90.00
_cell.angle_beta   90.00
_cell.angle_gamma   90.00
#
_symmetry.space_group_name_H-M   'P 1'
#
loop_
_entity.id
_entity.type
_entity.pdbx_description
1 polymer ?
#
loop_
_entity_poly.entity_id
_entity_poly.type
_entity_poly.pdbx_seq_one_letter_code
_entity_poly.pdbx_strand_id
1 'polypeptide(L)'
;IGSASEPVEVSAGEWRAALGRTGIYYDYLEDIPLSAIALWQNFEPSPNVRGSVRHLLLSVDDGVVGLYYTAGEDRKYMYSKTAVNPLDIAEVLSGYSPNGCVFAFERGDIDPKPMDELFMFDRPPLRVAFAQRLSHEDIDFNTMLKAFGMSLSSNRYTQSRDNTVIAVDGPRTLSLSEKGDLVYSDTEEGRTDGYVIYVTRATEAEIIENIRLLTEQTAGLRSGDAYLRLSRFEYDKDKDEYTVGFDYYLNGVPVFLSDSPDAATFRIREGVMVYAHVRLRSFALGDETCRPLPLETAVVLAGEGADCGLTYAETGADGSGRLEIKWFSKRG
;
A
#
# COMPACT_ATOMS: atom_id res chain seq x y z
N ILE A 1 10.29 9.30 13.53
CA ILE A 1 8.99 9.11 14.23
C ILE A 1 9.19 8.83 15.72
N GLY A 2 10.00 7.84 16.12
CA GLY A 2 10.16 7.46 17.53
C GLY A 2 10.62 8.57 18.50
N SER A 3 11.39 9.55 18.02
CA SER A 3 11.86 10.69 18.82
C SER A 3 11.06 11.99 18.62
N ALA A 4 9.91 11.94 17.96
CA ALA A 4 9.15 13.15 17.62
C ALA A 4 8.50 13.77 18.86
N SER A 5 8.64 15.09 19.00
CA SER A 5 7.96 15.88 20.03
C SER A 5 6.44 15.87 19.87
N GLU A 6 5.73 16.53 20.77
CA GLU A 6 4.31 16.83 20.58
C GLU A 6 4.10 17.59 19.26
N PRO A 7 3.17 17.13 18.39
CA PRO A 7 2.93 17.75 17.11
C PRO A 7 2.16 19.05 17.25
N VAL A 8 2.53 20.04 16.45
CA VAL A 8 1.83 21.32 16.33
C VAL A 8 1.32 21.50 14.91
N GLU A 9 0.15 22.09 14.76
CA GLU A 9 -0.39 22.44 13.44
C GLU A 9 0.40 23.62 12.86
N VAL A 10 0.75 23.54 11.59
CA VAL A 10 1.46 24.60 10.84
C VAL A 10 0.65 25.03 9.63
N SER A 11 0.94 26.23 9.12
CA SER A 11 0.29 26.73 7.91
C SER A 11 0.79 26.01 6.65
N ALA A 12 -0.03 26.01 5.59
CA ALA A 12 0.37 25.52 4.28
C ALA A 12 1.62 26.25 3.73
N GLY A 13 1.83 27.52 4.11
CA GLY A 13 3.02 28.29 3.74
C GLY A 13 4.29 27.75 4.39
N GLU A 14 4.22 27.40 5.69
CA GLU A 14 5.35 26.80 6.42
C GLU A 14 5.67 25.40 5.89
N TRP A 15 4.66 24.60 5.58
CA TRP A 15 4.83 23.30 4.93
C TRP A 15 5.57 23.42 3.59
N ARG A 16 5.14 24.33 2.70
CA ARG A 16 5.81 24.56 1.41
C ARG A 16 7.21 25.11 1.57
N ALA A 17 7.44 25.99 2.55
CA ALA A 17 8.78 26.46 2.87
C ALA A 17 9.68 25.30 3.31
N ALA A 18 9.15 24.32 4.06
CA ALA A 18 9.89 23.14 4.47
C ALA A 18 10.23 22.20 3.30
N LEU A 19 9.34 22.06 2.31
CA LEU A 19 9.58 21.28 1.09
C LEU A 19 10.73 21.84 0.24
N GLY A 20 10.91 23.17 0.23
CA GLY A 20 12.00 23.83 -0.49
C GLY A 20 13.36 23.77 0.21
N ARG A 21 13.47 23.11 1.37
CA ARG A 21 14.73 22.96 2.14
C ARG A 21 15.38 21.62 1.86
N THR A 22 16.60 21.46 2.37
CA THR A 22 17.29 20.16 2.35
C THR A 22 16.53 19.15 3.20
N GLY A 23 16.13 18.02 2.61
CA GLY A 23 15.29 17.05 3.31
C GLY A 23 14.98 15.79 2.50
N ILE A 24 14.18 14.92 3.10
CA ILE A 24 13.65 13.69 2.50
C ILE A 24 12.13 13.74 2.58
N TYR A 25 11.47 13.62 1.43
CA TYR A 25 10.02 13.59 1.33
C TYR A 25 9.54 12.20 0.89
N TYR A 26 8.46 11.74 1.49
CA TYR A 26 7.73 10.52 1.15
C TYR A 26 6.28 10.86 0.83
N ASP A 27 5.79 10.36 -0.30
CA ASP A 27 4.35 10.20 -0.58
C ASP A 27 4.06 8.69 -0.59
N TYR A 28 3.26 8.23 0.37
CA TYR A 28 2.85 6.84 0.46
C TYR A 28 1.70 6.48 -0.50
N LEU A 29 1.17 7.46 -1.25
CA LEU A 29 -0.02 7.40 -2.13
C LEU A 29 -1.35 7.16 -1.38
N GLU A 30 -1.28 6.49 -0.24
CA GLU A 30 -2.38 6.14 0.64
C GLU A 30 -2.08 6.59 2.08
N ASP A 31 -3.11 6.65 2.92
CA ASP A 31 -2.94 6.98 4.33
C ASP A 31 -2.41 5.77 5.12
N ILE A 32 -1.15 5.87 5.56
CA ILE A 32 -0.47 4.80 6.28
C ILE A 32 -0.40 5.13 7.79
N PRO A 33 -0.84 4.23 8.68
CA PRO A 33 -0.71 4.42 10.12
C PRO A 33 0.74 4.65 10.55
N LEU A 34 0.99 5.75 11.27
CA LEU A 34 2.31 6.10 11.81
C LEU A 34 2.85 5.01 12.75
N SER A 35 1.97 4.29 13.42
CA SER A 35 2.28 3.15 14.29
C SER A 35 2.93 2.02 13.50
N ALA A 36 2.43 1.70 12.30
CA ALA A 36 3.03 0.72 11.40
C ALA A 36 4.39 1.19 10.86
N ILE A 37 4.49 2.46 10.46
CA ILE A 37 5.77 3.04 9.97
C ILE A 37 6.84 3.00 11.07
N ALA A 38 6.49 3.25 12.33
CA ALA A 38 7.41 3.13 13.46
C ALA A 38 7.85 1.68 13.66
N LEU A 39 6.90 0.73 13.68
CA LEU A 39 7.16 -0.70 13.83
C LEU A 39 8.14 -1.22 12.75
N TRP A 40 7.91 -0.86 11.48
CA TRP A 40 8.78 -1.29 10.36
C TRP A 40 10.21 -0.72 10.43
N GLN A 41 10.40 0.40 11.14
CA GLN A 41 11.72 0.95 11.41
C GLN A 41 12.33 0.43 12.71
N ASN A 42 11.71 -0.57 13.37
CA ASN A 42 12.09 -1.10 14.67
C ASN A 42 12.10 -0.02 15.79
N PHE A 43 11.18 0.93 15.72
CA PHE A 43 10.97 1.92 16.77
C PHE A 43 9.62 1.73 17.45
N GLU A 44 9.56 2.04 18.74
CA GLU A 44 8.28 2.23 19.41
C GLU A 44 7.63 3.53 18.87
N PRO A 45 6.34 3.49 18.52
CA PRO A 45 5.64 4.70 18.09
C PRO A 45 5.61 5.73 19.23
N SER A 46 5.99 6.97 18.92
CA SER A 46 5.92 8.07 19.87
C SER A 46 4.46 8.25 20.32
N PRO A 47 4.18 8.37 21.63
CA PRO A 47 2.81 8.57 22.12
C PRO A 47 2.19 9.88 21.61
N ASN A 48 3.04 10.79 21.14
CA ASN A 48 2.70 12.13 20.67
C ASN A 48 2.20 12.14 19.22
N VAL A 49 2.66 11.20 18.39
CA VAL A 49 2.43 11.20 16.94
C VAL A 49 1.54 10.02 16.60
N ARG A 50 0.27 10.30 16.31
CA ARG A 50 -0.80 9.31 16.11
C ARG A 50 -1.55 9.55 14.81
N GLY A 51 -2.28 8.53 14.37
CA GLY A 51 -3.09 8.55 13.16
C GLY A 51 -2.34 8.04 11.94
N SER A 52 -2.95 8.27 10.78
CA SER A 52 -2.40 7.89 9.47
C SER A 52 -1.88 9.12 8.72
N VAL A 53 -0.87 8.90 7.88
CA VAL A 53 -0.23 9.92 7.07
C VAL A 53 0.01 9.40 5.67
N ARG A 54 -0.25 10.25 4.67
CA ARG A 54 0.19 10.03 3.29
C ARG A 54 1.52 10.72 3.00
N HIS A 55 1.66 11.99 3.37
CA HIS A 55 2.87 12.76 3.14
C HIS A 55 3.71 12.86 4.41
N LEU A 56 5.01 12.59 4.29
CA LEU A 56 5.97 12.69 5.37
C LEU A 56 7.24 13.37 4.88
N LEU A 57 7.69 14.41 5.58
CA LEU A 57 8.88 15.17 5.24
C LEU A 57 9.81 15.26 6.45
N LEU A 58 11.08 14.90 6.26
CA LEU A 58 12.18 15.26 7.16
C LEU A 58 12.91 16.44 6.54
N SER A 59 12.88 17.61 7.19
CA SER A 59 13.46 18.85 6.66
C SER A 59 14.45 19.43 7.66
N VAL A 60 15.59 19.91 7.16
CA VAL A 60 16.64 20.55 7.96
C VAL A 60 16.46 22.06 7.92
N ASP A 61 16.33 22.67 9.10
CA ASP A 61 16.22 24.13 9.28
C ASP A 61 17.10 24.59 10.44
N ASP A 62 18.02 25.52 10.18
CA ASP A 62 18.95 26.08 11.18
C ASP A 62 19.61 25.04 12.12
N GLY A 63 20.02 23.90 11.55
CA GLY A 63 20.66 22.81 12.30
C GLY A 63 19.72 21.95 13.15
N VAL A 64 18.41 22.04 12.90
CA VAL A 64 17.37 21.20 13.51
C VAL A 64 16.68 20.37 12.44
N VAL A 65 16.47 19.08 12.70
CA VAL A 65 15.66 18.22 11.84
C VAL A 65 14.21 18.21 12.32
N GLY A 66 13.33 18.74 11.47
CA GLY A 66 11.89 18.73 11.63
C GLY A 66 11.22 17.55 10.93
N LEU A 67 10.24 16.93 11.58
CA LEU A 67 9.31 15.99 10.96
C LEU A 67 8.02 16.73 10.65
N TYR A 68 7.69 16.86 9.38
CA TYR A 68 6.42 17.38 8.90
C TYR A 68 5.59 16.25 8.32
N TYR A 69 4.27 16.30 8.47
CA TYR A 69 3.37 15.32 7.86
C TYR A 69 1.95 15.88 7.69
N THR A 70 1.18 15.30 6.76
CA THR A 70 -0.25 15.58 6.63
C THR A 70 -1.06 14.55 7.42
N ALA A 71 -2.02 15.00 8.22
CA ALA A 71 -2.84 14.10 9.05
C ALA A 71 -4.34 14.41 8.96
N GLY A 72 -5.14 13.34 9.04
CA GLY A 72 -6.59 13.38 9.08
C GLY A 72 -7.25 13.70 7.73
N GLU A 73 -8.58 13.57 7.69
CA GLU A 73 -9.39 13.80 6.48
C GLU A 73 -9.23 15.23 5.92
N ASP A 74 -9.06 16.22 6.80
CA ASP A 74 -8.84 17.62 6.43
C ASP A 74 -7.41 17.93 5.93
N ARG A 75 -6.53 16.92 5.82
CA ARG A 75 -5.12 17.04 5.41
C ARG A 75 -4.38 18.17 6.13
N LYS A 76 -4.48 18.21 7.46
CA LYS A 76 -3.79 19.22 8.28
C LYS A 76 -2.29 19.03 8.21
N TYR A 77 -1.54 20.13 8.09
CA TYR A 77 -0.08 20.10 8.14
C TYR A 77 0.38 20.12 9.59
N MET A 78 1.14 19.11 9.98
CA MET A 78 1.65 18.93 11.33
C MET A 78 3.18 19.02 11.31
N TYR A 79 3.75 19.51 12.39
CA TYR A 79 5.19 19.59 12.61
C TYR A 79 5.56 19.02 13.98
N SER A 80 6.67 18.30 14.04
CA SER A 80 7.30 17.85 15.29
C SER A 80 8.81 18.02 15.20
N LYS A 81 9.42 18.51 16.28
CA LYS A 81 10.88 18.50 16.40
C LYS A 81 11.35 17.06 16.61
N THR A 82 12.49 16.71 16.02
CA THR A 82 13.11 15.40 16.21
C THR A 82 14.46 15.50 16.89
N ALA A 83 14.99 14.37 17.36
CA ALA A 83 16.35 14.25 17.87
C ALA A 83 17.36 13.81 16.79
N VAL A 84 16.92 13.74 15.52
CA VAL A 84 17.77 13.31 14.40
C VAL A 84 18.88 14.34 14.19
N ASN A 85 20.10 13.86 13.97
CA ASN A 85 21.24 14.71 13.68
C ASN A 85 21.16 15.18 12.21
N PRO A 86 21.23 16.49 11.93
CA PRO A 86 21.25 17.00 10.55
C PRO A 86 22.37 16.41 9.68
N LEU A 87 23.51 16.05 10.27
CA LEU A 87 24.63 15.45 9.53
C LEU A 87 24.27 14.08 8.96
N ASP A 88 23.43 13.29 9.64
CA ASP A 88 22.99 11.98 9.18
C ASP A 88 22.08 12.14 7.93
N ILE A 89 21.24 13.17 7.92
CA ILE A 89 20.42 13.52 6.73
C ILE A 89 21.33 13.91 5.56
N ALA A 90 22.34 14.75 5.80
CA ALA A 90 23.28 15.16 4.77
C ALA A 90 24.08 13.97 4.20
N GLU A 91 24.49 13.02 5.05
CA GLU A 91 25.17 11.80 4.64
C GLU A 91 24.28 10.94 3.75
N VAL A 92 23.03 10.68 4.15
CA VAL A 92 22.05 9.94 3.33
C VAL A 92 21.85 10.62 1.98
N LEU A 93 21.66 11.94 1.98
CA LEU A 93 21.42 12.71 0.75
C LEU A 93 22.65 12.75 -0.18
N SER A 94 23.87 12.64 0.36
CA SER A 94 25.11 12.61 -0.45
C SER A 94 25.18 11.40 -1.41
N GLY A 95 24.42 10.34 -1.13
CA GLY A 95 24.30 9.17 -2.00
C GLY A 95 23.34 9.35 -3.18
N TYR A 96 22.56 10.44 -3.23
CA TYR A 96 21.56 10.69 -4.27
C TYR A 96 22.00 11.82 -5.19
N SER A 97 21.73 11.65 -6.49
CA SER A 97 21.88 12.72 -7.48
C SER A 97 20.52 13.33 -7.80
N PRO A 98 20.42 14.66 -8.04
CA PRO A 98 19.18 15.27 -8.51
C PRO A 98 18.65 14.54 -9.74
N ASN A 99 17.39 14.12 -9.68
CA ASN A 99 16.71 13.37 -10.74
C ASN A 99 15.76 14.25 -11.57
N GLY A 100 15.82 15.57 -11.39
CA GLY A 100 14.97 16.54 -12.09
C GLY A 100 13.54 16.63 -11.58
N CYS A 101 13.21 16.01 -10.44
CA CYS A 101 11.89 16.16 -9.83
C CYS A 101 11.73 17.55 -9.21
N VAL A 102 10.56 18.16 -9.43
CA VAL A 102 10.17 19.45 -8.87
C VAL A 102 8.75 19.38 -8.34
N PHE A 103 8.41 20.18 -7.33
CA PHE A 103 7.04 20.29 -6.87
C PHE A 103 6.23 21.21 -7.80
N ALA A 104 4.94 20.93 -7.96
CA ALA A 104 4.08 21.72 -8.85
C ALA A 104 4.07 23.22 -8.55
N PHE A 105 4.08 23.60 -7.27
CA PHE A 105 4.07 25.01 -6.86
C PHE A 105 5.37 25.76 -7.20
N GLU A 106 6.47 25.06 -7.48
CA GLU A 106 7.77 25.67 -7.84
C GLU A 106 7.81 26.10 -9.31
N ARG A 107 6.96 25.49 -10.15
CA ARG A 107 7.04 25.67 -11.60
C ARG A 107 6.40 26.94 -12.12
N GLY A 108 5.50 27.57 -11.36
CA GLY A 108 4.90 28.89 -11.66
C GLY A 108 4.06 29.00 -12.94
N ASP A 109 4.19 28.05 -13.86
CA ASP A 109 3.48 27.94 -15.14
C ASP A 109 2.34 26.91 -15.13
N ILE A 110 2.15 26.24 -13.99
CA ILE A 110 1.07 25.26 -13.75
C ILE A 110 0.29 25.73 -12.52
N ASP A 111 -1.03 25.81 -12.64
CA ASP A 111 -1.88 26.04 -11.47
C ASP A 111 -1.70 24.81 -10.54
N PRO A 112 -1.30 24.98 -9.26
CA PRO A 112 -1.18 23.87 -8.33
C PRO A 112 -2.54 23.39 -7.82
N LYS A 113 -3.64 24.14 -7.95
CA LYS A 113 -4.97 23.70 -7.46
C LYS A 113 -5.45 22.33 -7.99
N PRO A 114 -5.14 21.91 -9.23
CA PRO A 114 -5.47 20.58 -9.72
C PRO A 114 -4.58 19.47 -9.14
N MET A 115 -3.39 19.80 -8.64
CA MET A 115 -2.36 18.87 -8.19
C MET A 115 -2.11 19.11 -6.70
N ASP A 116 -2.62 18.26 -5.82
CA ASP A 116 -2.31 18.38 -4.40
C ASP A 116 -0.82 18.08 -4.17
N GLU A 117 0.00 19.13 -4.26
CA GLU A 117 1.45 19.17 -3.99
C GLU A 117 2.30 18.09 -4.70
N LEU A 118 1.85 17.65 -5.89
CA LEU A 118 2.46 16.56 -6.65
C LEU A 118 3.87 16.88 -7.16
N PHE A 119 4.70 15.83 -7.23
CA PHE A 119 5.95 15.83 -7.97
C PHE A 119 5.73 15.80 -9.48
N MET A 120 6.52 16.59 -10.18
CA MET A 120 6.70 16.44 -11.62
C MET A 120 8.03 15.75 -11.88
N PHE A 121 7.95 14.53 -12.40
CA PHE A 121 9.12 13.84 -12.93
C PHE A 121 9.39 14.32 -14.37
N ASP A 122 10.66 14.52 -14.72
CA ASP A 122 11.06 14.52 -16.14
C ASP A 122 11.05 13.09 -16.69
N ARG A 123 9.84 12.56 -16.90
CA ARG A 123 9.49 11.41 -17.76
C ARG A 123 10.46 10.21 -17.67
N PRO A 124 10.62 9.57 -16.50
CA PRO A 124 11.43 8.36 -16.41
C PRO A 124 10.84 7.29 -17.34
N PRO A 125 11.65 6.68 -18.22
CA PRO A 125 11.19 5.55 -19.00
C PRO A 125 10.85 4.40 -18.04
N LEU A 126 9.65 3.85 -18.20
CA LEU A 126 9.18 2.71 -17.41
C LEU A 126 9.34 1.45 -18.22
N ARG A 127 9.72 0.35 -17.56
CA ARG A 127 9.75 -0.94 -18.25
C ARG A 127 8.33 -1.39 -18.55
N VAL A 128 8.13 -1.97 -19.72
CA VAL A 128 6.88 -2.65 -20.03
C VAL A 128 6.71 -3.82 -19.07
N ALA A 129 5.50 -4.08 -18.62
CA ALA A 129 5.19 -5.18 -17.71
C ALA A 129 4.10 -6.09 -18.29
N PHE A 130 4.09 -7.33 -17.83
CA PHE A 130 3.11 -8.35 -18.18
C PHE A 130 2.53 -8.96 -16.91
N ALA A 131 1.23 -9.25 -16.92
CA ALA A 131 0.53 -9.92 -15.85
C ALA A 131 0.08 -11.33 -16.27
N GLN A 132 -0.01 -12.22 -15.29
CA GLN A 132 -0.58 -13.54 -15.40
C GLN A 132 -1.41 -13.84 -14.16
N ARG A 133 -2.63 -14.37 -14.34
CA ARG A 133 -3.40 -14.97 -13.24
C ARG A 133 -2.83 -16.33 -12.86
N LEU A 134 -2.80 -16.61 -11.57
CA LEU A 134 -2.28 -17.88 -11.03
C LEU A 134 -3.42 -18.80 -10.66
N SER A 135 -3.50 -19.98 -11.26
CA SER A 135 -4.53 -20.98 -10.93
C SER A 135 -4.09 -21.91 -9.80
N HIS A 136 -4.91 -22.91 -9.47
CA HIS A 136 -4.53 -23.98 -8.53
C HIS A 136 -3.42 -24.89 -9.07
N GLU A 137 -3.13 -24.86 -10.38
CA GLU A 137 -2.00 -25.58 -10.96
C GLU A 137 -0.67 -24.83 -10.75
N ASP A 138 -0.73 -23.50 -10.68
CA ASP A 138 0.44 -22.65 -10.45
C ASP A 138 0.82 -22.57 -8.97
N ILE A 139 -0.13 -22.82 -8.07
CA ILE A 139 -0.04 -22.59 -6.62
C ILE A 139 -0.26 -23.89 -5.86
N ASP A 140 0.68 -24.23 -4.95
CA ASP A 140 0.44 -25.31 -4.00
C ASP A 140 -0.63 -24.91 -2.98
N PHE A 141 -1.84 -25.44 -3.14
CA PHE A 141 -2.97 -25.17 -2.25
C PHE A 141 -2.68 -25.56 -0.78
N ASN A 142 -1.79 -26.53 -0.52
CA ASN A 142 -1.39 -26.85 0.86
C ASN A 142 -0.60 -25.72 1.53
N THR A 143 0.18 -24.96 0.74
CA THR A 143 0.88 -23.78 1.23
C THR A 143 -0.12 -22.69 1.63
N MET A 144 -1.20 -22.52 0.86
CA MET A 144 -2.28 -21.59 1.20
C MET A 144 -3.02 -22.03 2.48
N LEU A 145 -3.34 -23.32 2.63
CA LEU A 145 -3.94 -23.83 3.87
C LEU A 145 -3.08 -23.55 5.10
N LYS A 146 -1.76 -23.75 4.99
CA LYS A 146 -0.82 -23.44 6.08
C LYS A 146 -0.79 -21.95 6.42
N ALA A 147 -0.75 -21.08 5.41
CA ALA A 147 -0.74 -19.64 5.61
C ALA A 147 -1.98 -19.16 6.40
N PHE A 148 -3.14 -19.75 6.11
CA PHE A 148 -4.41 -19.48 6.81
C PHE A 148 -4.62 -20.31 8.10
N GLY A 149 -3.64 -21.09 8.55
CA GLY A 149 -3.76 -21.89 9.77
C GLY A 149 -4.83 -22.99 9.70
N MET A 150 -5.16 -23.46 8.50
CA MET A 150 -6.13 -24.54 8.26
C MET A 150 -5.45 -25.90 8.23
N SER A 151 -6.18 -26.93 8.66
CA SER A 151 -5.67 -28.30 8.64
C SER A 151 -5.39 -28.79 7.22
N LEU A 152 -4.23 -29.40 7.00
CA LEU A 152 -3.91 -30.07 5.72
C LEU A 152 -4.82 -31.28 5.46
N SER A 153 -5.43 -31.84 6.51
CA SER A 153 -6.39 -32.95 6.40
C SER A 153 -7.83 -32.47 6.28
N SER A 154 -8.07 -31.17 6.04
CA SER A 154 -9.40 -30.61 5.80
C SER A 154 -10.10 -31.34 4.67
N ASN A 155 -11.43 -31.49 4.75
CA ASN A 155 -12.21 -32.03 3.64
C ASN A 155 -12.08 -31.11 2.42
N ARG A 156 -11.89 -31.70 1.23
CA ARG A 156 -11.73 -30.95 -0.02
C ARG A 156 -12.71 -31.41 -1.07
N TYR A 157 -13.19 -30.47 -1.86
CA TYR A 157 -13.96 -30.76 -3.06
C TYR A 157 -13.72 -29.70 -4.12
N THR A 158 -13.93 -30.06 -5.38
CA THR A 158 -13.79 -29.14 -6.50
C THR A 158 -15.17 -28.85 -7.09
N GLN A 159 -15.51 -27.57 -7.19
CA GLN A 159 -16.77 -27.15 -7.78
C GLN A 159 -16.71 -27.25 -9.31
N SER A 160 -17.60 -28.04 -9.91
CA SER A 160 -17.53 -28.37 -11.34
C SER A 160 -17.80 -27.19 -12.30
N ARG A 161 -18.38 -26.09 -11.81
CA ARG A 161 -18.77 -24.94 -12.66
C ARG A 161 -17.57 -24.14 -13.15
N ASP A 162 -16.58 -23.97 -12.29
CA ASP A 162 -15.43 -23.08 -12.47
C ASP A 162 -14.11 -23.70 -12.00
N ASN A 163 -14.14 -25.00 -11.67
CA ASN A 163 -13.01 -25.77 -11.15
C ASN A 163 -12.39 -25.19 -9.87
N THR A 164 -13.17 -24.43 -9.08
CA THR A 164 -12.74 -23.88 -7.79
C THR A 164 -12.53 -25.01 -6.79
N VAL A 165 -11.31 -25.09 -6.23
CA VAL A 165 -10.97 -26.03 -5.16
C VAL A 165 -11.37 -25.41 -3.82
N ILE A 166 -12.10 -26.15 -2.99
CA ILE A 166 -12.59 -25.67 -1.69
C ILE A 166 -12.15 -26.64 -0.60
N ALA A 167 -11.55 -26.10 0.46
CA ALA A 167 -11.26 -26.79 1.70
C ALA A 167 -12.19 -26.30 2.83
N VAL A 168 -12.65 -27.23 3.65
CA VAL A 168 -13.52 -26.95 4.81
C VAL A 168 -12.86 -27.51 6.06
N ASP A 169 -12.69 -26.65 7.06
CA ASP A 169 -12.12 -26.95 8.37
C ASP A 169 -12.98 -26.34 9.48
N GLY A 170 -14.02 -27.08 9.90
CA GLY A 170 -15.05 -26.57 10.80
C GLY A 170 -15.87 -25.44 10.16
N PRO A 171 -16.00 -24.26 10.80
CA PRO A 171 -16.69 -23.09 10.23
C PRO A 171 -15.82 -22.31 9.25
N ARG A 172 -14.56 -22.72 9.05
CA ARG A 172 -13.60 -22.05 8.17
C ARG A 172 -13.61 -22.69 6.80
N THR A 173 -13.61 -21.85 5.77
CA THR A 173 -13.50 -22.26 4.38
C THR A 173 -12.36 -21.50 3.71
N LEU A 174 -11.63 -22.21 2.86
CA LEU A 174 -10.67 -21.61 1.94
C LEU A 174 -10.96 -22.14 0.55
N SER A 175 -11.18 -21.24 -0.40
CA SER A 175 -11.38 -21.59 -1.80
C SER A 175 -10.32 -20.95 -2.69
N LEU A 176 -9.92 -21.64 -3.75
CA LEU A 176 -9.05 -21.13 -4.79
C LEU A 176 -9.68 -21.40 -6.16
N SER A 177 -10.03 -20.32 -6.86
CA SER A 177 -10.59 -20.40 -8.22
C SER A 177 -9.50 -20.61 -9.28
N GLU A 178 -9.89 -21.07 -10.46
CA GLU A 178 -9.02 -21.10 -11.66
C GLU A 178 -8.49 -19.70 -12.06
N LYS A 179 -9.16 -18.64 -11.61
CA LYS A 179 -8.78 -17.25 -11.90
C LYS A 179 -7.86 -16.65 -10.84
N GLY A 180 -7.39 -17.45 -9.89
CA GLY A 180 -6.51 -17.00 -8.81
C GLY A 180 -7.22 -16.20 -7.74
N ASP A 181 -8.52 -16.39 -7.55
CA ASP A 181 -9.23 -15.83 -6.39
C ASP A 181 -9.11 -16.79 -5.21
N LEU A 182 -8.30 -16.41 -4.23
CA LEU A 182 -8.18 -17.10 -2.96
C LEU A 182 -9.10 -16.42 -1.95
N VAL A 183 -10.12 -17.14 -1.47
CA VAL A 183 -11.12 -16.59 -0.54
C VAL A 183 -11.13 -17.41 0.74
N TYR A 184 -10.90 -16.73 1.86
CA TYR A 184 -11.06 -17.28 3.20
C TYR A 184 -12.33 -16.70 3.84
N SER A 185 -13.08 -17.54 4.54
CA SER A 185 -14.22 -17.12 5.35
C SER A 185 -14.34 -17.97 6.60
N ASP A 186 -14.57 -17.32 7.74
CA ASP A 186 -14.96 -17.95 8.99
C ASP A 186 -16.38 -17.52 9.37
N THR A 187 -17.32 -18.47 9.38
CA THR A 187 -18.73 -18.18 9.67
C THR A 187 -19.06 -18.08 11.16
N GLU A 188 -18.14 -18.45 12.05
CA GLU A 188 -18.31 -18.33 13.50
C GLU A 188 -17.46 -17.21 14.12
N GLU A 189 -16.87 -16.35 13.28
CA GLU A 189 -16.18 -15.12 13.69
C GLU A 189 -15.10 -15.37 14.75
N GLY A 190 -14.31 -16.44 14.63
CA GLY A 190 -13.23 -16.71 15.58
C GLY A 190 -13.63 -17.42 16.87
N ARG A 191 -14.88 -17.86 17.02
CA ARG A 191 -15.35 -18.65 18.19
C ARG A 191 -14.87 -20.10 18.21
N THR A 192 -13.81 -20.43 17.47
CA THR A 192 -13.25 -21.78 17.38
C THR A 192 -11.90 -21.90 18.09
N ASP A 193 -11.68 -22.99 18.82
CA ASP A 193 -10.46 -23.33 19.57
C ASP A 193 -9.21 -23.65 18.68
N GLY A 194 -9.16 -23.15 17.43
CA GLY A 194 -8.11 -23.44 16.45
C GLY A 194 -7.04 -22.34 16.33
N TYR A 195 -6.01 -22.55 15.49
CA TYR A 195 -5.09 -21.50 15.03
C TYR A 195 -5.87 -20.50 14.16
N VAL A 196 -6.65 -19.66 14.83
CA VAL A 196 -7.09 -18.38 14.32
C VAL A 196 -5.82 -17.50 14.31
N ILE A 197 -5.68 -16.60 13.34
CA ILE A 197 -4.74 -15.48 13.50
C ILE A 197 -5.31 -14.65 14.66
N TYR A 198 -5.02 -15.08 15.89
CA TYR A 198 -5.38 -14.40 17.12
C TYR A 198 -4.39 -13.27 17.28
N VAL A 199 -4.88 -12.06 17.03
CA VAL A 199 -4.21 -10.86 17.50
C VAL A 199 -5.00 -10.39 18.72
N THR A 200 -4.98 -11.18 19.80
CA THR A 200 -5.68 -10.81 21.05
C THR A 200 -5.09 -9.50 21.58
N ARG A 201 -5.91 -8.44 21.66
CA ARG A 201 -5.48 -7.07 22.04
C ARG A 201 -4.37 -6.49 21.17
N ALA A 202 -4.41 -6.80 19.88
CA ALA A 202 -3.52 -6.20 18.90
C ALA A 202 -3.58 -4.68 18.92
N THR A 203 -2.42 -4.05 18.91
CA THR A 203 -2.27 -2.70 18.38
C THR A 203 -2.53 -2.71 16.87
N GLU A 204 -2.92 -1.57 16.30
CA GLU A 204 -3.11 -1.41 14.84
C GLU A 204 -1.87 -1.89 14.05
N ALA A 205 -0.67 -1.58 14.55
CA ALA A 205 0.59 -1.97 13.94
C ALA A 205 0.79 -3.49 13.92
N GLU A 206 0.39 -4.20 14.98
CA GLU A 206 0.45 -5.67 15.03
C GLU A 206 -0.55 -6.31 14.06
N ILE A 207 -1.76 -5.75 13.91
CA ILE A 207 -2.72 -6.21 12.90
C ILE A 207 -2.09 -6.08 11.51
N ILE A 208 -1.58 -4.89 11.19
CA ILE A 208 -0.97 -4.59 9.88
C ILE A 208 0.20 -5.53 9.61
N GLU A 209 1.09 -5.76 10.57
CA GLU A 209 2.26 -6.60 10.36
C GLU A 209 1.90 -8.08 10.17
N ASN A 210 0.96 -8.62 10.96
CA ASN A 210 0.50 -9.99 10.79
C ASN A 210 -0.16 -10.20 9.42
N ILE A 211 -1.02 -9.26 9.00
CA ILE A 211 -1.66 -9.33 7.68
C ILE A 211 -0.65 -9.12 6.55
N ARG A 212 0.36 -8.27 6.74
CA ARG A 212 1.46 -8.11 5.78
C ARG A 212 2.20 -9.44 5.58
N LEU A 213 2.55 -10.13 6.68
CA LEU A 213 3.21 -11.45 6.61
C LEU A 213 2.33 -12.49 5.92
N LEU A 214 1.02 -12.54 6.21
CA LEU A 214 0.07 -13.42 5.51
C LEU A 214 -0.01 -13.09 4.02
N THR A 215 -0.02 -11.81 3.68
CA THR A 215 -0.05 -11.33 2.28
C THR A 215 1.20 -11.78 1.52
N GLU A 216 2.38 -11.68 2.14
CA GLU A 216 3.64 -12.18 1.58
C GLU A 216 3.64 -13.71 1.42
N GLN A 217 3.08 -14.44 2.40
CA GLN A 217 2.93 -15.90 2.37
C GLN A 217 1.86 -16.39 1.39
N THR A 218 1.11 -15.50 0.75
CA THR A 218 0.05 -15.82 -0.20
C THR A 218 0.32 -15.19 -1.57
N ALA A 219 -0.13 -13.96 -1.79
CA ALA A 219 0.08 -13.21 -3.02
C ALA A 219 1.58 -12.99 -3.34
N GLY A 220 2.41 -12.76 -2.31
CA GLY A 220 3.85 -12.50 -2.49
C GLY A 220 4.66 -13.69 -2.97
N LEU A 221 4.23 -14.93 -2.72
CA LEU A 221 5.02 -16.13 -3.07
C LEU A 221 5.30 -16.26 -4.57
N ARG A 222 4.40 -15.75 -5.41
CA ARG A 222 4.45 -15.90 -6.87
C ARG A 222 4.09 -14.60 -7.59
N SER A 223 4.34 -13.46 -6.95
CA SER A 223 4.12 -12.12 -7.54
C SER A 223 5.09 -11.77 -8.67
N GLY A 224 6.13 -12.58 -8.88
CA GLY A 224 7.15 -12.34 -9.89
C GLY A 224 8.02 -11.14 -9.52
N ASP A 225 8.13 -10.16 -10.42
CA ASP A 225 8.85 -8.90 -10.20
C ASP A 225 8.09 -7.91 -9.32
N ALA A 226 6.82 -8.16 -9.02
CA ALA A 226 6.03 -7.31 -8.15
C ALA A 226 6.24 -7.65 -6.67
N TYR A 227 5.97 -6.67 -5.82
CA TYR A 227 5.87 -6.84 -4.37
C TYR A 227 4.59 -6.17 -3.86
N LEU A 228 4.14 -6.49 -2.65
CA LEU A 228 2.92 -5.91 -2.09
C LEU A 228 3.23 -4.75 -1.14
N ARG A 229 2.33 -3.77 -1.11
CA ARG A 229 2.34 -2.68 -0.13
C ARG A 229 0.96 -2.49 0.48
N LEU A 230 0.93 -2.07 1.73
CA LEU A 230 -0.29 -1.63 2.39
C LEU A 230 -0.89 -0.48 1.58
N SER A 231 -2.15 -0.63 1.17
CA SER A 231 -2.89 0.37 0.41
C SER A 231 -4.18 0.81 1.09
N ARG A 232 -4.60 0.10 2.15
CA ARG A 232 -5.78 0.48 2.92
C ARG A 232 -5.68 0.00 4.36
N PHE A 233 -6.04 0.86 5.31
CA PHE A 233 -6.23 0.48 6.70
C PHE A 233 -7.36 1.33 7.29
N GLU A 234 -8.53 0.72 7.47
CA GLU A 234 -9.75 1.39 7.91
C GLU A 234 -10.32 0.66 9.12
N TYR A 235 -10.92 1.41 10.04
CA TYR A 235 -11.63 0.87 11.19
C TYR A 235 -13.11 1.29 11.15
N ASP A 236 -14.00 0.30 11.00
CA ASP A 236 -15.44 0.47 11.06
C ASP A 236 -15.90 0.36 12.52
N LYS A 237 -16.23 1.51 13.12
CA LYS A 237 -16.68 1.61 14.53
C LYS A 237 -18.01 0.93 14.78
N ASP A 238 -18.89 0.84 13.78
CA ASP A 238 -20.22 0.27 13.94
C ASP A 238 -20.16 -1.26 13.95
N LYS A 239 -19.17 -1.84 13.24
CA LYS A 239 -18.94 -3.28 13.17
C LYS A 239 -17.80 -3.79 14.07
N ASP A 240 -17.06 -2.89 14.72
CA ASP A 240 -15.81 -3.18 15.44
C ASP A 240 -14.85 -4.01 14.57
N GLU A 241 -14.65 -3.57 13.34
CA GLU A 241 -13.95 -4.34 12.29
C GLU A 241 -12.89 -3.48 11.59
N TYR A 242 -11.68 -4.02 11.49
CA TYR A 242 -10.63 -3.47 10.64
C TYR A 242 -10.73 -4.06 9.23
N THR A 243 -10.62 -3.20 8.23
CA THR A 243 -10.37 -3.60 6.84
C THR A 243 -8.95 -3.23 6.46
N VAL A 244 -8.17 -4.23 6.05
CA VAL A 244 -6.77 -4.07 5.65
C VAL A 244 -6.62 -4.47 4.18
N GLY A 245 -6.05 -3.59 3.36
CA GLY A 245 -5.87 -3.79 1.93
C GLY A 245 -4.40 -3.70 1.51
N PHE A 246 -4.01 -4.51 0.53
CA PHE A 246 -2.69 -4.48 -0.08
C PHE A 246 -2.81 -4.46 -1.60
N ASP A 247 -1.86 -3.80 -2.26
CA ASP A 247 -1.75 -3.73 -3.72
C ASP A 247 -0.37 -4.16 -4.21
N TYR A 248 -0.33 -4.64 -5.45
CA TYR A 248 0.92 -4.93 -6.14
C TYR A 248 1.60 -3.65 -6.61
N TYR A 249 2.93 -3.63 -6.52
CA TYR A 249 3.79 -2.56 -7.02
C TYR A 249 4.91 -3.15 -7.87
N LEU A 250 5.22 -2.46 -8.97
CA LEU A 250 6.32 -2.76 -9.88
C LEU A 250 7.27 -1.57 -9.94
N ASN A 251 8.51 -1.74 -9.48
CA ASN A 251 9.51 -0.66 -9.42
C ASN A 251 8.98 0.64 -8.79
N GLY A 252 8.21 0.54 -7.70
CA GLY A 252 7.64 1.71 -7.02
C GLY A 252 6.33 2.23 -7.59
N VAL A 253 5.83 1.67 -8.69
CA VAL A 253 4.59 2.09 -9.37
C VAL A 253 3.47 1.10 -9.05
N PRO A 254 2.30 1.54 -8.55
CA PRO A 254 1.19 0.65 -8.23
C PRO A 254 0.61 -0.03 -9.49
N VAL A 255 0.07 -1.23 -9.29
CA VAL A 255 -0.62 -2.01 -10.31
C VAL A 255 -2.11 -2.09 -9.99
N PHE A 256 -2.96 -1.63 -10.90
CA PHE A 256 -4.41 -1.74 -10.81
C PHE A 256 -4.90 -3.00 -11.51
N LEU A 257 -5.63 -3.81 -10.75
CA LEU A 257 -6.24 -5.03 -11.25
C LEU A 257 -7.55 -4.68 -11.97
N SER A 258 -7.87 -5.44 -13.01
CA SER A 258 -9.07 -5.16 -13.82
C SER A 258 -10.38 -5.55 -13.11
N ASP A 259 -10.29 -6.40 -12.09
CA ASP A 259 -11.43 -7.06 -11.44
C ASP A 259 -11.54 -6.78 -9.93
N SER A 260 -10.66 -5.95 -9.38
CA SER A 260 -10.69 -5.60 -7.96
C SER A 260 -9.99 -4.27 -7.66
N PRO A 261 -10.48 -3.50 -6.67
CA PRO A 261 -9.78 -2.31 -6.19
C PRO A 261 -8.52 -2.60 -5.37
N ASP A 262 -8.41 -3.80 -4.78
CA ASP A 262 -7.25 -4.22 -3.98
C ASP A 262 -6.71 -5.57 -4.46
N ALA A 263 -5.39 -5.76 -4.41
CA ALA A 263 -4.80 -7.08 -4.63
C ALA A 263 -5.17 -8.08 -3.52
N ALA A 264 -5.23 -7.63 -2.28
CA ALA A 264 -5.66 -8.43 -1.14
C ALA A 264 -6.48 -7.60 -0.17
N THR A 265 -7.59 -8.14 0.32
CA THR A 265 -8.43 -7.49 1.33
C THR A 265 -8.67 -8.46 2.48
N PHE A 266 -8.51 -7.98 3.72
CA PHE A 266 -8.68 -8.74 4.94
C PHE A 266 -9.62 -8.01 5.88
N ARG A 267 -10.50 -8.74 6.56
CA ARG A 267 -11.38 -8.20 7.61
C ARG A 267 -11.08 -8.86 8.94
N ILE A 268 -10.86 -8.03 9.95
CA ILE A 268 -10.44 -8.46 11.28
C ILE A 268 -11.41 -7.88 12.31
N ARG A 269 -12.06 -8.73 13.10
CA ARG A 269 -12.99 -8.36 14.16
C ARG A 269 -12.50 -8.92 15.49
N GLU A 270 -12.47 -8.11 16.54
CA GLU A 270 -11.95 -8.50 17.87
C GLU A 270 -10.53 -9.13 17.82
N GLY A 271 -9.71 -8.72 16.85
CA GLY A 271 -8.37 -9.28 16.63
C GLY A 271 -8.34 -10.63 15.91
N VAL A 272 -9.46 -11.09 15.36
CA VAL A 272 -9.59 -12.32 14.58
C VAL A 272 -9.91 -12.01 13.12
N MET A 273 -9.18 -12.64 12.20
CA MET A 273 -9.52 -12.61 10.77
C MET A 273 -10.80 -13.41 10.48
N VAL A 274 -11.83 -12.74 9.98
CA VAL A 274 -13.14 -13.34 9.63
C VAL A 274 -13.32 -13.54 8.12
N TYR A 275 -12.58 -12.78 7.32
CA TYR A 275 -12.64 -12.86 5.86
C TYR A 275 -11.32 -12.42 5.23
N ALA A 276 -10.94 -13.07 4.13
CA ALA A 276 -9.91 -12.57 3.23
C ALA A 276 -10.27 -12.85 1.78
N HIS A 277 -9.87 -11.96 0.88
CA HIS A 277 -9.91 -12.17 -0.57
C HIS A 277 -8.60 -11.69 -1.18
N VAL A 278 -7.82 -12.63 -1.70
CA VAL A 278 -6.50 -12.40 -2.28
C VAL A 278 -6.53 -12.76 -3.76
N ARG A 279 -6.07 -11.85 -4.62
CA ARG A 279 -6.00 -12.02 -6.08
C ARG A 279 -4.59 -12.39 -6.44
N LEU A 280 -4.38 -13.68 -6.70
CA LEU A 280 -3.08 -14.22 -7.05
C LEU A 280 -2.74 -13.83 -8.50
N ARG A 281 -1.67 -13.06 -8.63
CA ARG A 281 -1.13 -12.57 -9.90
C ARG A 281 0.39 -12.73 -9.88
N SER A 282 0.97 -13.00 -11.03
CA SER A 282 2.41 -12.91 -11.27
C SER A 282 2.66 -11.81 -12.28
N PHE A 283 3.71 -11.02 -12.04
CA PHE A 283 4.11 -9.93 -12.92
C PHE A 283 5.54 -10.11 -13.39
N ALA A 284 5.79 -9.80 -14.66
CA ALA A 284 7.12 -9.83 -15.25
C ALA A 284 7.39 -8.52 -15.97
N LEU A 285 8.50 -7.90 -15.66
CA LEU A 285 8.97 -6.69 -16.32
C LEU A 285 9.83 -7.09 -17.53
N GLY A 286 9.44 -6.62 -18.72
CA GLY A 286 10.22 -6.78 -19.93
C GLY A 286 11.44 -5.85 -20.00
N ASP A 287 12.21 -6.02 -21.08
CA ASP A 287 13.40 -5.21 -21.39
C ASP A 287 13.05 -3.92 -22.14
N GLU A 288 11.88 -3.86 -22.78
CA GLU A 288 11.38 -2.66 -23.44
C GLU A 288 10.99 -1.59 -22.42
N THR A 289 11.20 -0.32 -22.78
CA THR A 289 10.70 0.81 -22.00
C THR A 289 9.67 1.62 -22.78
N CYS A 290 8.66 2.12 -22.07
CA CYS A 290 7.68 3.08 -22.55
C CYS A 290 7.86 4.40 -21.80
N ARG A 291 7.58 5.52 -22.48
CA ARG A 291 7.45 6.82 -21.81
C ARG A 291 5.96 7.13 -21.67
N PRO A 292 5.46 7.40 -20.45
CA PRO A 292 4.07 7.75 -20.25
C PRO A 292 3.77 9.10 -20.91
N LEU A 293 2.48 9.41 -21.06
CA LEU A 293 2.02 10.73 -21.48
C LEU A 293 2.67 11.81 -20.59
N PRO A 294 3.04 13.00 -21.11
CA PRO A 294 3.51 14.09 -20.26
C PRO A 294 2.50 14.38 -19.14
N LEU A 295 2.99 14.51 -17.91
CA LEU A 295 2.17 14.74 -16.73
C LEU A 295 1.27 15.98 -16.89
N GLU A 296 1.76 17.05 -17.53
CA GLU A 296 0.95 18.25 -17.80
C GLU A 296 -0.31 17.92 -18.62
N THR A 297 -0.18 17.04 -19.61
CA THR A 297 -1.33 16.61 -20.41
C THR A 297 -2.25 15.69 -19.61
N ALA A 298 -1.68 14.80 -18.78
CA ALA A 298 -2.47 13.90 -17.93
C ALA A 298 -3.34 14.66 -16.93
N VAL A 299 -2.79 15.69 -16.28
CA VAL A 299 -3.51 16.54 -15.32
C VAL A 299 -4.65 17.29 -15.99
N VAL A 300 -4.40 17.88 -17.16
CA VAL A 300 -5.45 18.55 -17.95
C VAL A 300 -6.60 17.59 -18.28
N LEU A 301 -6.29 16.32 -18.61
CA LEU A 301 -7.29 15.31 -18.91
C LEU A 301 -8.04 14.78 -17.67
N ALA A 302 -7.38 14.75 -16.51
CA ALA A 302 -7.94 14.19 -15.29
C ALA A 302 -8.88 15.16 -14.54
N GLY A 303 -8.74 16.47 -14.76
CA GLY A 303 -9.56 17.53 -14.16
C GLY A 303 -8.99 18.08 -12.84
N GLU A 304 -9.66 19.10 -12.28
CA GLU A 304 -9.24 19.72 -11.01
C GLU A 304 -9.33 18.73 -9.83
N GLY A 305 -8.32 18.75 -8.95
CA GLY A 305 -8.20 17.90 -7.77
C GLY A 305 -7.78 16.46 -8.07
N ALA A 306 -7.36 16.16 -9.31
CA ALA A 306 -6.95 14.82 -9.69
C ALA A 306 -5.54 14.49 -9.19
N ASP A 307 -5.48 13.54 -8.25
CA ASP A 307 -4.23 12.92 -7.82
C ASP A 307 -3.63 12.09 -8.96
N CYS A 308 -2.70 12.67 -9.72
CA CYS A 308 -2.14 12.03 -10.91
C CYS A 308 -0.91 11.19 -10.54
N GLY A 309 -1.16 9.95 -10.13
CA GLY A 309 -0.13 8.93 -9.94
C GLY A 309 0.10 8.14 -11.22
N LEU A 310 1.36 7.80 -11.49
CA LEU A 310 1.69 6.84 -12.53
C LEU A 310 1.28 5.44 -12.06
N THR A 311 0.68 4.63 -12.93
CA THR A 311 0.25 3.26 -12.60
C THR A 311 0.49 2.30 -13.77
N TYR A 312 0.61 1.02 -13.44
CA TYR A 312 0.32 -0.07 -14.37
C TYR A 312 -1.13 -0.49 -14.20
N ALA A 313 -1.81 -0.85 -15.28
CA ALA A 313 -3.18 -1.35 -15.23
C ALA A 313 -3.33 -2.62 -16.07
N GLU A 314 -3.97 -3.64 -15.51
CA GLU A 314 -4.41 -4.80 -16.28
C GLU A 314 -5.41 -4.37 -17.36
N THR A 315 -5.24 -4.90 -18.57
CA THR A 315 -6.17 -4.67 -19.68
C THR A 315 -6.91 -5.96 -20.00
N GLY A 316 -8.19 -5.85 -20.38
CA GLY A 316 -9.01 -7.00 -20.76
C GLY A 316 -9.66 -7.71 -19.57
N ALA A 317 -10.64 -8.56 -19.86
CA ALA A 317 -11.44 -9.25 -18.83
C ALA A 317 -10.72 -10.44 -18.19
N ASP A 318 -9.63 -10.91 -18.79
CA ASP A 318 -8.81 -12.03 -18.33
C ASP A 318 -7.61 -11.57 -17.48
N GLY A 319 -7.39 -10.25 -17.32
CA GLY A 319 -6.33 -9.67 -16.49
C GLY A 319 -4.93 -10.24 -16.78
N SER A 320 -4.68 -10.71 -18.00
CA SER A 320 -3.43 -11.36 -18.39
C SER A 320 -2.87 -10.71 -19.64
N GLY A 321 -1.55 -10.67 -19.75
CA GLY A 321 -0.84 -10.05 -20.87
C GLY A 321 -0.22 -8.71 -20.52
N ARG A 322 0.03 -7.88 -21.54
CA ARG A 322 0.77 -6.62 -21.39
C ARG A 322 -0.02 -5.61 -20.57
N LEU A 323 0.58 -5.09 -19.51
CA LEU A 323 0.02 -4.00 -18.71
C LEU A 323 0.09 -2.68 -19.47
N GLU A 324 -0.92 -1.86 -19.25
CA GLU A 324 -0.96 -0.49 -19.75
C GLU A 324 -0.35 0.46 -18.70
N ILE A 325 0.48 1.39 -19.15
CA ILE A 325 1.03 2.44 -18.28
C ILE A 325 0.19 3.69 -18.46
N LYS A 326 -0.40 4.17 -17.36
CA LYS A 326 -1.33 5.31 -17.35
C LYS A 326 -1.08 6.22 -16.17
N TRP A 327 -1.69 7.40 -16.23
CA TRP A 327 -1.88 8.27 -15.09
C TRP A 327 -3.27 8.03 -14.53
N PHE A 328 -3.38 7.66 -13.26
CA PHE A 328 -4.65 7.52 -12.56
C PHE A 328 -4.59 8.18 -11.19
N SER A 329 -5.74 8.70 -10.78
CA SER A 329 -6.10 8.87 -9.39
C SER A 329 -6.79 7.59 -8.95
N LYS A 330 -6.28 6.90 -7.92
CA LYS A 330 -7.10 5.93 -7.20
C LYS A 330 -8.19 6.76 -6.51
N ARG A 331 -9.29 7.01 -7.20
CA ARG A 331 -10.47 7.58 -6.56
C ARG A 331 -11.02 6.48 -5.66
N GLY A 332 -10.99 6.74 -4.35
CA GLY A 332 -11.89 6.09 -3.40
C GLY A 332 -13.35 6.33 -3.76
#